data_AF-A0A377Z3W8-F1
#
_entry.id   AF-A0A377Z3W8-F1
#
_cell.length_a   1.000
_cell.length_b   1.000
_cell.length_c   1.000
_cell.angle_alpha   90.00
_cell.angle_beta   90.00
_cell.angle_gamma   90.00
#
_symmetry.space_group_name_H-M   'P 1'
#
loop_
_entity.id
_entity.type
_entity.pdbx_description
1 polymer ?
#
loop_
_entity_poly.entity_id
_entity_poly.type
_entity_poly.pdbx_seq_one_letter_code
_entity_poly.pdbx_strand_id
1 'polypeptide(L)'
;MKITVNWEKAWPAVFVAFLAGLPLLLIAGLIRWRLQWLKDYQAKLASQVGQLRNDTQLHTPKAILIDLIRALPVVLLILAIGLILLTMQLNISGLLWAYSKKLAMFWLVFGLCWKVLEKNGVAVNHFNMPAQLTSHWRRQIVRVSLALLPLNFWSVISELSPLNLMDDVLGQLVIFFNLLLIAVLVWPMCRESWRDKESHSLRLLTITVLSIVPVALMVLTATGYFYTTLRLAGRWIETVYLVMIWNLLYQTVLRGLSVAARRIAWRRALARRQHLVKEGAEGAEPQEEPTIALEQVNQQTLRITMLVMVALFAVMFWGDLV
;
A
#
# COMPACT_ATOMS: atom_id res chain seq x y z
N MET A 1 -19.75 -25.37 -17.22
CA MET A 1 -18.96 -24.77 -18.32
C MET A 1 -18.01 -25.83 -18.87
N LYS A 2 -18.20 -26.34 -20.11
CA LYS A 2 -17.26 -27.31 -20.71
C LYS A 2 -16.02 -26.56 -21.21
N ILE A 3 -14.85 -26.92 -20.70
CA ILE A 3 -13.56 -26.34 -21.13
C ILE A 3 -13.20 -26.99 -22.47
N THR A 4 -13.42 -26.28 -23.58
CA THR A 4 -12.97 -26.72 -24.91
C THR A 4 -11.54 -26.23 -25.12
N VAL A 5 -10.58 -27.15 -25.07
CA VAL A 5 -9.17 -26.87 -25.38
C VAL A 5 -8.94 -27.16 -26.86
N ASN A 6 -8.55 -26.15 -27.63
CA ASN A 6 -8.26 -26.31 -29.05
C ASN A 6 -6.78 -26.73 -29.21
N TRP A 7 -6.50 -28.03 -29.10
CA TRP A 7 -5.15 -28.59 -29.01
C TRP A 7 -4.26 -28.32 -30.24
N GLU A 8 -4.81 -28.08 -31.43
CA GLU A 8 -4.04 -27.75 -32.63
C GLU A 8 -3.36 -26.38 -32.57
N LYS A 9 -3.94 -25.40 -31.87
CA LYS A 9 -3.37 -24.05 -31.70
C LYS A 9 -2.60 -23.89 -30.38
N ALA A 10 -2.73 -24.85 -29.47
CA ALA A 10 -2.14 -24.77 -28.14
C ALA A 10 -0.61 -24.81 -28.16
N TRP A 11 0.01 -25.66 -28.98
CA TRP A 11 1.47 -25.81 -29.05
C TRP A 11 2.23 -24.54 -29.47
N PRO A 12 1.92 -23.89 -30.61
CA PRO A 12 2.59 -22.65 -30.99
C PRO A 12 2.27 -21.50 -30.02
N ALA A 13 1.04 -21.47 -29.47
CA ALA A 13 0.67 -20.44 -28.52
C ALA A 13 1.38 -20.61 -27.16
N VAL A 14 1.59 -21.84 -26.69
CA VAL A 14 2.39 -22.16 -25.51
C VAL A 14 3.86 -21.78 -25.73
N PHE A 15 4.40 -21.98 -26.93
CA PHE A 15 5.76 -21.57 -27.25
C PHE A 15 5.93 -20.04 -27.20
N VAL A 16 4.98 -19.28 -27.77
CA VAL A 16 4.97 -17.81 -27.70
C VAL A 16 4.78 -17.31 -26.26
N ALA A 17 3.92 -17.97 -25.48
CA ALA A 17 3.73 -17.63 -24.07
C ALA A 17 4.94 -17.94 -23.21
N PHE A 18 5.61 -19.05 -23.49
CA PHE A 18 6.86 -19.39 -22.85
C PHE A 18 7.91 -18.34 -23.18
N LEU A 19 8.03 -17.95 -24.46
CA LEU A 19 8.96 -16.90 -24.90
C LEU A 19 8.66 -15.53 -24.26
N ALA A 20 7.38 -15.17 -24.10
CA ALA A 20 6.95 -13.90 -23.49
C ALA A 20 7.01 -13.91 -21.95
N GLY A 21 6.77 -15.06 -21.32
CA GLY A 21 6.86 -15.25 -19.88
C GLY A 21 8.29 -15.41 -19.37
N LEU A 22 9.19 -15.98 -20.18
CA LEU A 22 10.60 -16.21 -19.85
C LEU A 22 11.35 -14.94 -19.40
N PRO A 23 11.25 -13.77 -20.05
CA PRO A 23 11.88 -12.55 -19.54
C PRO A 23 11.32 -12.10 -18.18
N LEU A 24 10.01 -12.24 -17.94
CA LEU A 24 9.42 -11.96 -16.61
C LEU A 24 9.96 -12.92 -15.54
N LEU A 25 10.06 -14.21 -15.86
CA LEU A 25 10.58 -15.25 -14.96
C LEU A 25 12.08 -15.04 -14.67
N LEU A 26 12.87 -14.66 -15.68
CA LEU A 26 14.29 -14.33 -15.53
C LEU A 26 14.49 -13.12 -14.63
N ILE A 27 13.71 -12.05 -14.81
CA ILE A 27 13.76 -10.86 -13.95
C ILE A 27 13.37 -11.25 -12.51
N ALA A 28 12.30 -12.03 -12.33
CA ALA A 28 11.89 -12.53 -11.01
C ALA A 28 12.98 -13.37 -10.35
N GLY A 29 13.65 -14.25 -11.13
CA GLY A 29 14.77 -15.07 -10.67
C GLY A 29 15.99 -14.25 -10.29
N LEU A 30 16.36 -13.25 -11.09
CA LEU A 30 17.47 -12.34 -10.84
C LEU A 30 17.27 -11.53 -9.55
N ILE A 31 16.06 -10.99 -9.36
CA ILE A 31 15.69 -10.27 -8.14
C ILE A 31 15.74 -11.24 -6.94
N ARG A 32 15.22 -12.47 -7.09
CA ARG A 32 15.24 -13.49 -6.03
C ARG A 32 16.67 -13.86 -5.64
N TRP A 33 17.58 -13.97 -6.60
CA TRP A 33 19.00 -14.23 -6.36
C TRP A 33 19.68 -13.07 -5.61
N ARG A 34 19.33 -11.82 -5.93
CA ARG A 34 19.86 -10.62 -5.26
C ARG A 34 19.15 -10.29 -3.92
N LEU A 35 18.18 -11.09 -3.47
CA LEU A 35 17.40 -10.79 -2.26
C LEU A 35 18.25 -10.62 -0.99
N GLN A 36 19.30 -11.43 -0.81
CA GLN A 36 20.19 -11.31 0.36
C GLN A 36 20.94 -9.97 0.32
N TRP A 37 21.48 -9.59 -0.83
CA TRP A 37 22.13 -8.29 -1.02
C TRP A 37 21.17 -7.10 -0.78
N LEU A 38 19.92 -7.18 -1.26
CA LEU A 38 18.91 -6.14 -0.99
C LEU A 38 18.61 -6.00 0.51
N LYS A 39 18.51 -7.13 1.23
CA LYS A 39 18.31 -7.13 2.69
C LYS A 39 19.51 -6.53 3.42
N ASP A 40 20.72 -6.90 3.02
CA ASP A 40 21.95 -6.37 3.64
C ASP A 40 22.10 -4.86 3.38
N TYR A 41 21.74 -4.41 2.18
CA TYR A 41 21.72 -2.99 1.84
C TYR A 41 20.65 -2.23 2.65
N GLN A 42 19.47 -2.80 2.82
CA GLN A 42 18.41 -2.24 3.67
C GLN A 42 18.84 -2.16 5.14
N ALA A 43 19.56 -3.17 5.65
CA ALA A 43 20.14 -3.16 6.99
C ALA A 43 21.21 -2.07 7.15
N LYS A 44 22.05 -1.83 6.12
CA LYS A 44 22.99 -0.70 6.08
C LYS A 44 22.30 0.65 6.06
N LEU A 45 21.20 0.81 5.32
CA LEU A 45 20.41 2.04 5.35
C LEU A 45 19.79 2.26 6.74
N ALA A 46 19.25 1.19 7.34
CA ALA A 46 18.67 1.26 8.67
C ALA A 46 19.69 1.60 9.77
N SER A 47 20.94 1.13 9.68
CA SER A 47 21.99 1.48 10.66
C SER A 47 22.50 2.92 10.51
N GLN A 48 22.27 3.56 9.36
CA GLN A 48 22.58 4.96 9.12
C GLN A 48 21.48 5.91 9.62
N VAL A 49 20.28 5.41 9.87
CA VAL A 49 19.17 6.17 10.46
C VAL A 49 19.43 6.37 11.95
N GLY A 50 19.41 7.63 12.41
CA GLY A 50 19.71 8.01 13.79
C GLY A 50 21.11 8.58 14.01
N GLN A 51 22.01 8.51 13.02
CA GLN A 51 23.27 9.26 13.05
C GLN A 51 23.05 10.66 12.47
N LEU A 52 23.09 11.67 13.34
CA LEU A 52 22.79 13.08 13.05
C LEU A 52 23.57 13.69 11.87
N ARG A 53 24.69 13.08 11.46
CA ARG A 53 25.56 13.54 10.36
C ARG A 53 25.19 12.98 8.98
N ASN A 54 24.55 11.80 8.92
CA ASN A 54 24.32 11.05 7.67
C ASN A 54 22.84 10.81 7.34
N ASP A 55 21.89 11.19 8.21
CA ASP A 55 20.47 10.99 7.95
C ASP A 55 19.94 11.91 6.83
N THR A 56 19.85 11.36 5.62
CA THR A 56 19.26 12.02 4.44
C THR A 56 17.80 11.63 4.27
N GLN A 57 16.92 12.61 4.00
CA GLN A 57 15.47 12.42 3.77
C GLN A 57 15.12 11.32 2.75
N LEU A 58 16.05 11.04 1.83
CA LEU A 58 15.91 10.04 0.76
C LEU A 58 16.13 8.59 1.21
N HIS A 59 16.59 8.31 2.44
CA HIS A 59 16.77 6.91 2.89
C HIS A 59 15.43 6.19 3.09
N THR A 60 14.39 6.88 3.58
CA THR A 60 13.06 6.29 3.77
C THR A 60 12.37 5.94 2.44
N PRO A 61 12.31 6.86 1.44
CA PRO A 61 11.79 6.52 0.10
C PRO A 61 12.60 5.40 -0.59
N LYS A 62 13.94 5.42 -0.45
CA LYS A 62 14.79 4.35 -1.01
C LYS A 62 14.52 3.00 -0.36
N ALA A 63 14.31 2.95 0.95
CA ALA A 63 13.97 1.71 1.64
C ALA A 63 12.60 1.15 1.19
N ILE A 64 11.61 2.01 0.98
CA ILE A 64 10.31 1.62 0.41
C ILE A 64 10.46 1.12 -1.03
N LEU A 65 11.31 1.76 -1.85
CA LEU A 65 11.59 1.30 -3.21
C LEU A 65 12.24 -0.09 -3.22
N ILE A 66 13.16 -0.34 -2.28
CA ILE A 66 13.76 -1.67 -2.09
C ILE A 66 12.69 -2.69 -1.70
N ASP A 67 11.78 -2.35 -0.78
CA ASP A 67 10.66 -3.22 -0.42
C ASP A 67 9.73 -3.51 -1.60
N LEU A 68 9.50 -2.52 -2.47
CA LEU A 68 8.76 -2.69 -3.73
C LEU A 68 9.48 -3.67 -4.67
N ILE A 69 10.80 -3.52 -4.86
CA ILE A 69 11.62 -4.44 -5.65
C ILE A 69 11.59 -5.85 -5.05
N ARG A 70 11.55 -5.99 -3.73
CA ARG A 70 11.44 -7.30 -3.08
C ARG A 70 10.06 -7.95 -3.25
N ALA A 71 9.01 -7.18 -3.52
CA ALA A 71 7.65 -7.68 -3.76
C ALA A 71 7.38 -8.05 -5.23
N LEU A 72 8.08 -7.37 -6.17
CA LEU A 72 7.97 -7.56 -7.61
C LEU A 72 8.10 -9.01 -8.13
N PRO A 73 8.98 -9.89 -7.61
CA PRO A 73 9.13 -11.24 -8.15
C PRO A 73 7.83 -12.03 -8.17
N VAL A 74 7.01 -11.93 -7.12
CA VAL A 74 5.75 -12.68 -7.05
C VAL A 74 4.71 -12.10 -8.01
N VAL A 75 4.68 -10.77 -8.15
CA VAL A 75 3.82 -10.07 -9.12
C VAL A 75 4.15 -10.52 -10.55
N LEU A 76 5.44 -10.60 -10.89
CA LEU A 76 5.91 -11.05 -12.19
C LEU A 76 5.57 -12.52 -12.47
N LEU A 77 5.66 -13.40 -11.46
CA LEU A 77 5.23 -14.80 -11.59
C LEU A 77 3.72 -14.90 -11.90
N ILE A 78 2.89 -14.16 -11.18
CA ILE A 78 1.43 -14.16 -11.37
C ILE A 78 1.07 -13.67 -12.78
N LEU A 79 1.72 -12.60 -13.25
CA LEU A 79 1.52 -12.08 -14.60
C LEU A 79 2.03 -13.04 -15.69
N ALA A 80 3.17 -13.69 -15.47
CA ALA A 80 3.70 -14.70 -16.40
C ALA A 80 2.74 -15.89 -16.55
N ILE A 81 2.21 -16.41 -15.44
CA ILE A 81 1.19 -17.47 -15.46
C ILE A 81 -0.08 -16.99 -16.16
N GLY A 82 -0.53 -15.77 -15.88
CA GLY A 82 -1.68 -15.16 -16.53
C GLY A 82 -1.52 -15.03 -18.04
N LEU A 83 -0.34 -14.63 -18.51
CA LEU A 83 -0.02 -14.54 -19.94
C LEU A 83 -0.04 -15.93 -20.61
N ILE A 84 0.53 -16.94 -19.96
CA ILE A 84 0.50 -18.33 -20.47
C ILE A 84 -0.93 -18.85 -20.62
N LEU A 85 -1.78 -18.56 -19.64
CA LEU A 85 -3.19 -18.94 -19.69
C LEU A 85 -3.97 -18.16 -20.75
N LEU A 86 -3.60 -16.90 -21.00
CA LEU A 86 -4.23 -16.08 -22.04
C LEU A 86 -3.96 -16.66 -23.44
N THR A 87 -2.70 -16.97 -23.72
CA THR A 87 -2.27 -17.48 -25.03
C THR A 87 -2.80 -18.89 -25.31
N MET A 88 -3.14 -19.68 -24.29
CA MET A 88 -3.79 -20.98 -24.49
C MET A 88 -5.19 -20.90 -25.13
N GLN A 89 -5.75 -19.70 -25.37
CA GLN A 89 -7.03 -19.48 -26.07
C GLN A 89 -8.18 -20.36 -25.56
N LEU A 90 -8.21 -20.60 -24.25
CA LEU A 90 -9.34 -21.23 -23.57
C LEU A 90 -10.53 -20.28 -23.59
N ASN A 91 -11.74 -20.84 -23.51
CA ASN A 91 -12.97 -20.04 -23.38
C ASN A 91 -12.99 -19.13 -22.13
N ILE A 92 -12.08 -19.38 -21.17
CA ILE A 92 -11.93 -18.65 -19.90
C ILE A 92 -10.61 -17.85 -19.87
N SER A 93 -9.80 -17.87 -20.92
CA SER A 93 -8.48 -17.22 -20.97
C SER A 93 -8.55 -15.72 -20.71
N GLY A 94 -9.59 -15.03 -21.21
CA GLY A 94 -9.81 -13.61 -20.92
C GLY A 94 -10.08 -13.35 -19.43
N LEU A 95 -10.85 -14.22 -18.78
CA LEU A 95 -11.14 -14.14 -17.34
C LEU A 95 -9.90 -14.41 -16.51
N LEU A 96 -9.14 -15.46 -16.83
CA LEU A 96 -7.90 -15.80 -16.15
C LEU A 96 -6.88 -14.66 -16.26
N TRP A 97 -6.75 -14.03 -17.42
CA TRP A 97 -5.88 -12.87 -17.60
C TRP A 97 -6.34 -11.65 -16.79
N ALA A 98 -7.62 -11.31 -16.83
CA ALA A 98 -8.17 -10.21 -16.05
C ALA A 98 -7.96 -10.43 -14.54
N TYR A 99 -8.19 -11.66 -14.07
CA TYR A 99 -7.95 -12.06 -12.68
C TYR A 99 -6.48 -12.00 -12.33
N SER A 100 -5.57 -12.50 -13.17
CA SER A 100 -4.12 -12.40 -12.94
C SER A 100 -3.65 -10.96 -12.79
N LYS A 101 -4.18 -10.01 -13.57
CA LYS A 101 -3.86 -8.58 -13.42
C LYS A 101 -4.33 -8.03 -12.07
N LYS A 102 -5.58 -8.28 -11.69
CA LYS A 102 -6.15 -7.83 -10.41
C LYS A 102 -5.42 -8.46 -9.21
N LEU A 103 -5.07 -9.75 -9.31
CA LEU A 103 -4.30 -10.48 -8.32
C LEU A 103 -2.85 -9.97 -8.21
N ALA A 104 -2.22 -9.65 -9.33
CA ALA A 104 -0.88 -9.06 -9.37
C ALA A 104 -0.85 -7.69 -8.66
N MET A 105 -1.85 -6.83 -8.94
CA MET A 105 -2.00 -5.54 -8.27
C MET A 105 -2.29 -5.71 -6.77
N PHE A 106 -3.19 -6.61 -6.40
CA PHE A 106 -3.46 -6.99 -5.01
C PHE A 106 -2.15 -7.38 -4.29
N TRP A 107 -1.37 -8.28 -4.89
CA TRP A 107 -0.13 -8.76 -4.28
C TRP A 107 0.94 -7.67 -4.16
N LEU A 108 1.01 -6.76 -5.13
CA LEU A 108 1.94 -5.62 -5.09
C LEU A 108 1.63 -4.72 -3.88
N VAL A 109 0.38 -4.31 -3.71
CA VAL A 109 -0.03 -3.40 -2.64
C VAL A 109 0.11 -4.05 -1.28
N PHE A 110 -0.50 -5.22 -1.08
CA PHE A 110 -0.44 -5.92 0.20
C PHE A 110 0.97 -6.43 0.52
N GLY A 111 1.71 -6.90 -0.49
CA GLY A 111 3.09 -7.34 -0.34
C GLY A 111 4.03 -6.20 0.07
N LEU A 112 3.88 -5.02 -0.53
CA LEU A 112 4.60 -3.81 -0.13
C LEU A 112 4.31 -3.46 1.33
N CYS A 113 3.02 -3.37 1.72
CA CYS A 113 2.64 -3.05 3.08
C CYS A 113 3.18 -4.10 4.08
N TRP A 114 3.06 -5.39 3.76
CA TRP A 114 3.62 -6.44 4.60
C TRP A 114 5.13 -6.31 4.79
N LYS A 115 5.87 -5.97 3.72
CA LYS A 115 7.33 -5.78 3.77
C LYS A 115 7.72 -4.56 4.59
N VAL A 116 6.98 -3.46 4.47
CA VAL A 116 7.18 -2.26 5.28
C VAL A 116 6.95 -2.54 6.77
N LEU A 117 5.97 -3.40 7.11
CA LEU A 117 5.67 -3.88 8.46
C LEU A 117 6.52 -5.09 8.92
N GLU A 118 7.55 -5.50 8.17
CA GLU A 118 8.44 -6.61 8.54
C GLU A 118 9.22 -6.28 9.84
N LYS A 119 9.69 -7.30 10.56
CA LYS A 119 10.54 -7.08 11.74
C LYS A 119 11.82 -6.38 11.27
N ASN A 120 12.19 -5.26 11.89
CA ASN A 120 13.28 -4.37 11.43
C ASN A 120 13.03 -3.75 10.04
N GLY A 121 11.77 -3.68 9.60
CA GLY A 121 11.36 -2.98 8.38
C GLY A 121 11.33 -1.45 8.57
N VAL A 122 10.88 -0.77 7.54
CA VAL A 122 10.77 0.71 7.53
C VAL A 122 9.81 1.21 8.63
N ALA A 123 8.80 0.43 9.03
CA ALA A 123 7.93 0.83 10.13
C ALA A 123 8.66 0.94 11.49
N VAL A 124 9.58 0.01 11.79
CA VAL A 124 10.25 -0.05 13.09
C VAL A 124 11.50 0.83 13.10
N ASN A 125 12.40 0.63 12.13
CA ASN A 125 13.72 1.28 12.14
C ASN A 125 13.63 2.75 11.71
N HIS A 126 12.59 3.07 10.97
CA HIS A 126 12.45 4.33 10.28
C HIS A 126 11.33 5.12 10.97
N PHE A 127 10.08 4.66 10.95
CA PHE A 127 8.99 5.36 11.63
C PHE A 127 9.00 5.27 13.16
N ASN A 128 9.96 4.56 13.77
CA ASN A 128 10.08 4.38 15.23
C ASN A 128 8.79 3.81 15.87
N MET A 129 8.00 3.04 15.10
CA MET A 129 6.79 2.43 15.61
C MET A 129 7.12 1.27 16.55
N PRO A 130 6.40 1.12 17.68
CA PRO A 130 6.63 0.03 18.60
C PRO A 130 6.43 -1.32 17.91
N ALA A 131 7.39 -2.23 18.09
CA ALA A 131 7.41 -3.53 17.42
C ALA A 131 6.18 -4.41 17.72
N GLN A 132 5.54 -4.19 18.87
CA GLN A 132 4.30 -4.87 19.25
C GLN A 132 3.13 -4.43 18.33
N LEU A 133 3.01 -3.12 18.08
CA LEU A 133 1.99 -2.55 17.21
C LEU A 133 2.17 -3.05 15.77
N THR A 134 3.39 -2.96 15.22
CA THR A 134 3.66 -3.43 13.85
C THR A 134 3.36 -4.92 13.66
N SER A 135 3.61 -5.75 14.68
CA SER A 135 3.28 -7.17 14.64
C SER A 135 1.77 -7.44 14.61
N HIS A 136 0.97 -6.65 15.33
CA HIS A 136 -0.48 -6.73 15.33
C HIS A 136 -1.05 -6.34 13.97
N TRP A 137 -0.68 -5.15 13.47
CA TRP A 137 -1.12 -4.65 12.16
C TRP A 137 -0.73 -5.58 11.02
N ARG A 138 0.46 -6.18 11.09
CA ARG A 138 0.90 -7.19 10.12
C ARG A 138 -0.06 -8.38 10.07
N ARG A 139 -0.43 -8.95 11.22
CA ARG A 139 -1.39 -10.07 11.27
C ARG A 139 -2.76 -9.66 10.75
N GLN A 140 -3.24 -8.46 11.07
CA GLN A 140 -4.51 -7.94 10.57
C GLN A 140 -4.51 -7.77 9.05
N ILE A 141 -3.43 -7.19 8.49
CA ILE A 141 -3.28 -7.03 7.04
C ILE A 141 -3.39 -8.37 6.32
N VAL A 142 -2.76 -9.44 6.83
CA VAL A 142 -2.89 -10.77 6.20
C VAL A 142 -4.28 -11.37 6.34
N ARG A 143 -4.95 -11.19 7.48
CA ARG A 143 -6.32 -11.68 7.67
C ARG A 143 -7.28 -10.99 6.72
N VAL A 144 -7.22 -9.66 6.65
CA VAL A 144 -8.04 -8.85 5.75
C VAL A 144 -7.71 -9.18 4.29
N SER A 145 -6.44 -9.26 3.91
CA SER A 145 -6.04 -9.61 2.55
C SER A 145 -6.57 -11.00 2.16
N LEU A 146 -6.48 -11.99 3.06
CA LEU A 146 -7.00 -13.33 2.80
C LEU A 146 -8.53 -13.33 2.59
N ALA A 147 -9.26 -12.51 3.36
CA ALA A 147 -10.71 -12.37 3.21
C ALA A 147 -11.12 -11.62 1.93
N LEU A 148 -10.27 -10.72 1.43
CA LEU A 148 -10.49 -9.97 0.18
C LEU A 148 -10.24 -10.81 -1.09
N LEU A 149 -9.44 -11.87 -1.02
CA LEU A 149 -9.12 -12.71 -2.18
C LEU A 149 -10.36 -13.34 -2.84
N PRO A 150 -11.28 -14.00 -2.09
CA PRO A 150 -12.53 -14.49 -2.66
C PRO A 150 -13.37 -13.37 -3.27
N LEU A 151 -13.49 -12.23 -2.58
CA LEU A 151 -14.26 -11.08 -3.09
C LEU A 151 -13.69 -10.56 -4.41
N ASN A 152 -12.36 -10.50 -4.53
CA ASN A 152 -11.67 -10.08 -5.74
C ASN A 152 -11.97 -11.03 -6.92
N PHE A 153 -11.95 -12.33 -6.66
CA PHE A 153 -12.30 -13.34 -7.66
C PHE A 153 -13.74 -13.18 -8.17
N TRP A 154 -14.70 -13.09 -7.25
CA TRP A 154 -16.11 -12.90 -7.62
C TRP A 154 -16.37 -11.57 -8.34
N SER A 155 -15.67 -10.50 -7.94
CA SER A 155 -15.73 -9.21 -8.63
C SER A 155 -15.32 -9.32 -10.10
N VAL A 156 -14.27 -10.08 -10.42
CA VAL A 156 -13.82 -10.28 -11.81
C VAL A 156 -14.82 -11.12 -12.61
N ILE A 157 -15.41 -12.15 -12.01
CA ILE A 157 -16.46 -12.93 -12.67
C ILE A 157 -17.66 -12.04 -13.00
N SER A 158 -18.03 -11.14 -12.08
CA SER A 158 -19.14 -10.19 -12.27
C SER A 158 -18.92 -9.21 -13.42
N GLU A 159 -17.68 -8.82 -13.69
CA GLU A 159 -17.35 -7.92 -14.80
C GLU A 159 -17.46 -8.62 -16.16
N LEU A 160 -17.08 -9.90 -16.23
CA LEU A 160 -16.94 -10.63 -17.50
C LEU A 160 -18.10 -11.57 -17.83
N SER A 161 -18.91 -11.96 -16.86
CA SER A 161 -20.03 -12.90 -17.05
C SER A 161 -21.18 -12.60 -16.07
N PRO A 162 -21.85 -11.44 -16.21
CA PRO A 162 -22.88 -11.00 -15.27
C PRO A 162 -24.11 -11.93 -15.23
N LEU A 163 -24.47 -12.55 -16.37
CA LEU A 163 -25.65 -13.40 -16.49
C LEU A 163 -25.54 -14.72 -15.73
N ASN A 164 -24.35 -15.35 -15.69
CA ASN A 164 -24.16 -16.64 -15.02
C ASN A 164 -24.20 -16.55 -13.48
N LEU A 165 -24.03 -15.33 -12.94
CA LEU A 165 -23.96 -15.05 -11.51
C LEU A 165 -25.33 -14.74 -10.89
N MET A 166 -26.28 -14.27 -11.70
CA MET A 166 -27.56 -13.80 -11.21
C MET A 166 -28.48 -14.95 -10.78
N ASP A 167 -28.30 -16.13 -11.38
CA ASP A 167 -29.06 -17.36 -11.10
C ASP A 167 -28.41 -18.25 -10.01
N ASP A 168 -27.21 -17.90 -9.52
CA ASP A 168 -26.43 -18.72 -8.58
C ASP A 168 -26.68 -18.33 -7.11
N VAL A 169 -27.68 -18.98 -6.50
CA VAL A 169 -28.03 -18.82 -5.07
C VAL A 169 -26.87 -19.18 -4.13
N LEU A 170 -26.04 -20.16 -4.50
CA LEU A 170 -24.88 -20.56 -3.69
C LEU A 170 -23.80 -19.47 -3.72
N GLY A 171 -23.54 -18.89 -4.90
CA GLY A 171 -22.64 -17.74 -5.05
C GLY A 171 -23.06 -16.55 -4.18
N GLN A 172 -24.36 -16.25 -4.14
CA GLN A 172 -24.92 -15.17 -3.30
C GLN A 172 -24.64 -15.40 -1.80
N LEU A 173 -24.88 -16.62 -1.30
CA LEU A 173 -24.59 -16.97 0.09
C LEU A 173 -23.09 -16.87 0.41
N VAL A 174 -22.22 -17.38 -0.48
CA VAL A 174 -20.76 -17.33 -0.29
C VAL A 174 -20.26 -15.88 -0.19
N ILE A 175 -20.75 -14.98 -1.04
CA ILE A 175 -20.36 -13.57 -1.00
C ILE A 175 -20.92 -12.87 0.23
N PHE A 176 -22.15 -13.15 0.62
CA PHE A 176 -22.73 -12.60 1.86
C PHE A 176 -21.89 -12.97 3.09
N PHE A 177 -21.53 -14.26 3.23
CA PHE A 177 -20.65 -14.70 4.32
C PHE A 177 -19.23 -14.15 4.21
N ASN A 178 -18.71 -13.96 3.00
CA ASN A 178 -17.41 -13.34 2.79
C ASN A 178 -17.42 -11.85 3.20
N LEU A 179 -18.47 -11.10 2.86
CA LEU A 179 -18.65 -9.72 3.31
C LEU A 179 -18.83 -9.63 4.83
N LEU A 180 -19.57 -10.57 5.44
CA LEU A 180 -19.68 -10.68 6.90
C LEU A 180 -18.31 -10.91 7.54
N LEU A 181 -17.51 -11.83 6.99
CA LEU A 181 -16.15 -12.09 7.47
C LEU A 181 -15.27 -10.83 7.39
N ILE A 182 -15.34 -10.09 6.28
CA ILE A 182 -14.61 -8.82 6.11
C ILE A 182 -15.08 -7.80 7.16
N ALA A 183 -16.39 -7.63 7.35
CA ALA A 183 -16.94 -6.70 8.35
C ALA A 183 -16.45 -7.02 9.77
N VAL A 184 -16.45 -8.30 10.15
CA VAL A 184 -15.95 -8.77 11.46
C VAL A 184 -14.45 -8.54 11.61
N LEU A 185 -13.66 -8.74 10.54
CA LEU A 185 -12.21 -8.53 10.57
C LEU A 185 -11.81 -7.04 10.62
N VAL A 186 -12.61 -6.15 10.02
CA VAL A 186 -12.36 -4.70 10.04
C VAL A 186 -12.81 -4.06 11.36
N TRP A 187 -13.82 -4.62 12.04
CA TRP A 187 -14.30 -4.14 13.34
C TRP A 187 -13.22 -3.87 14.41
N PRO A 188 -12.27 -4.79 14.70
CA PRO A 188 -11.21 -4.51 15.67
C PRO A 188 -10.33 -3.32 15.26
N MET A 189 -10.11 -3.09 13.96
CA MET A 189 -9.32 -1.97 13.46
C MET A 189 -10.03 -0.63 13.71
N CYS A 190 -11.36 -0.60 13.54
CA CYS A 190 -12.16 0.57 13.86
C CYS A 190 -12.17 0.85 15.37
N ARG A 191 -12.36 -0.19 16.19
CA ARG A 191 -12.35 -0.08 17.66
C ARG A 191 -11.02 0.44 18.20
N GLU A 192 -9.90 -0.08 17.69
CA GLU A 192 -8.56 0.37 18.10
C GLU A 192 -8.32 1.82 17.67
N SER A 193 -8.70 2.21 16.45
CA SER A 193 -8.55 3.59 15.98
C SER A 193 -9.44 4.57 16.74
N TRP A 194 -10.64 4.19 17.17
CA TRP A 194 -11.51 5.04 18.00
C TRP A 194 -10.99 5.22 19.42
N ARG A 195 -10.23 4.25 19.95
CA ARG A 195 -9.68 4.34 21.31
C ARG A 195 -8.43 5.21 21.39
N ASP A 196 -7.80 5.48 20.25
CA ASP A 196 -6.57 6.27 20.13
C ASP A 196 -6.91 7.78 19.99
N LYS A 197 -7.04 8.46 21.14
CA LYS A 197 -7.47 9.86 21.27
C LYS A 197 -6.55 10.89 20.58
N GLU A 198 -5.33 10.51 20.20
CA GLU A 198 -4.36 11.40 19.52
C GLU A 198 -4.30 11.23 18.00
N SER A 199 -5.16 10.40 17.41
CA SER A 199 -5.08 10.17 15.97
C SER A 199 -5.67 11.33 15.17
N HIS A 200 -4.83 11.88 14.28
CA HIS A 200 -5.18 12.84 13.23
C HIS A 200 -6.58 12.55 12.68
N SER A 201 -7.54 13.49 12.80
CA SER A 201 -8.97 13.28 12.52
C SER A 201 -9.26 12.66 11.14
N LEU A 202 -8.37 12.89 10.17
CA LEU A 202 -8.43 12.31 8.83
C LEU A 202 -8.22 10.78 8.82
N ARG A 203 -7.34 10.23 9.66
CA ARG A 203 -7.12 8.78 9.76
C ARG A 203 -8.33 8.08 10.37
N LEU A 204 -8.94 8.71 11.37
CA LEU A 204 -10.16 8.18 11.98
C LEU A 204 -11.32 8.18 10.99
N LEU A 205 -11.54 9.29 10.29
CA LEU A 205 -12.61 9.41 9.30
C LEU A 205 -12.47 8.39 8.17
N THR A 206 -11.26 8.24 7.62
CA THR A 206 -10.99 7.26 6.54
C THR A 206 -11.24 5.81 6.99
N ILE A 207 -10.77 5.40 8.16
CA ILE A 207 -10.99 4.04 8.69
C ILE A 207 -12.48 3.79 8.95
N THR A 208 -13.19 4.80 9.47
CA THR A 208 -14.62 4.68 9.78
C THR A 208 -15.45 4.50 8.50
N VAL A 209 -15.22 5.34 7.49
CA VAL A 209 -15.90 5.22 6.19
C VAL A 209 -15.61 3.86 5.56
N LEU A 210 -14.35 3.43 5.56
CA LEU A 210 -13.93 2.15 4.96
C LEU A 210 -14.57 0.94 5.66
N SER A 211 -14.87 1.04 6.96
CA SER A 211 -15.50 -0.02 7.74
C SER A 211 -17.01 -0.11 7.55
N ILE A 212 -17.69 0.98 7.17
CA ILE A 212 -19.14 1.00 6.96
C ILE A 212 -19.50 0.37 5.61
N VAL A 213 -18.63 0.52 4.61
CA VAL A 213 -18.91 0.05 3.24
C VAL A 213 -19.21 -1.46 3.17
N PRO A 214 -18.42 -2.38 3.78
CA PRO A 214 -18.75 -3.81 3.78
C PRO A 214 -20.16 -4.12 4.33
N VAL A 215 -20.60 -3.39 5.35
CA VAL A 215 -21.94 -3.56 5.95
C VAL A 215 -23.02 -3.07 5.00
N ALA A 216 -22.82 -1.92 4.35
CA ALA A 216 -23.75 -1.41 3.34
C ALA A 216 -23.87 -2.40 2.15
N LEU A 217 -22.77 -3.00 1.71
CA LEU A 217 -22.75 -4.02 0.66
C LEU A 217 -23.49 -5.29 1.09
N MET A 218 -23.42 -5.69 2.36
CA MET A 218 -24.24 -6.81 2.86
C MET A 218 -25.74 -6.52 2.77
N VAL A 219 -26.16 -5.31 3.13
CA VAL A 219 -27.58 -4.91 3.03
C VAL A 219 -28.05 -4.89 1.57
N LEU A 220 -27.22 -4.39 0.65
CA LEU A 220 -27.48 -4.45 -0.80
C LEU A 220 -27.60 -5.89 -1.30
N THR A 221 -26.76 -6.80 -0.81
CA THR A 221 -26.86 -8.24 -1.14
C THR A 221 -28.17 -8.83 -0.63
N ALA A 222 -28.54 -8.55 0.63
CA ALA A 222 -29.76 -9.07 1.24
C ALA A 222 -31.05 -8.53 0.60
N THR A 223 -31.00 -7.33 0.04
CA THR A 223 -32.13 -6.70 -0.69
C THR A 223 -32.23 -7.14 -2.15
N GLY A 224 -31.35 -8.03 -2.62
CA GLY A 224 -31.39 -8.61 -3.96
C GLY A 224 -30.56 -7.86 -5.02
N TYR A 225 -29.84 -6.81 -4.64
CA TYR A 225 -28.98 -6.02 -5.55
C TYR A 225 -27.58 -6.63 -5.72
N PHE A 226 -27.51 -7.92 -6.02
CA PHE A 226 -26.26 -8.70 -6.06
C PHE A 226 -25.23 -8.19 -7.08
N TYR A 227 -25.67 -7.96 -8.33
CA TYR A 227 -24.79 -7.43 -9.39
C TYR A 227 -24.17 -6.09 -9.00
N THR A 228 -24.98 -5.17 -8.46
CA THR A 228 -24.47 -3.86 -8.02
C THR A 228 -23.50 -4.02 -6.86
N THR A 229 -23.78 -4.94 -5.93
CA THR A 229 -22.92 -5.19 -4.77
C THR A 229 -21.53 -5.62 -5.21
N LEU A 230 -21.43 -6.57 -6.14
CA LEU A 230 -20.15 -7.05 -6.67
C LEU A 230 -19.38 -5.94 -7.39
N ARG A 231 -20.07 -5.12 -8.17
CA ARG A 231 -19.46 -4.00 -8.88
C ARG A 231 -18.95 -2.92 -7.92
N LEU A 232 -19.73 -2.58 -6.89
CA LEU A 232 -19.31 -1.65 -5.84
C LEU A 232 -18.19 -2.25 -4.98
N ALA A 233 -18.23 -3.56 -4.69
CA ALA A 233 -17.17 -4.26 -3.96
C ALA A 233 -15.83 -4.18 -4.70
N GLY A 234 -15.83 -4.37 -6.03
CA GLY A 234 -14.65 -4.21 -6.88
C GLY A 234 -14.02 -2.82 -6.77
N ARG A 235 -14.86 -1.77 -6.87
CA ARG A 235 -14.43 -0.36 -6.73
C ARG A 235 -13.97 -0.02 -5.30
N TRP A 236 -14.65 -0.58 -4.30
CA TRP A 236 -14.24 -0.43 -2.91
C TRP A 236 -12.86 -1.04 -2.65
N ILE A 237 -12.55 -2.20 -3.24
CA ILE A 237 -11.22 -2.81 -3.16
C ILE A 237 -10.14 -1.87 -3.75
N GLU A 238 -10.41 -1.23 -4.90
CA GLU A 238 -9.50 -0.25 -5.50
C GLU A 238 -9.29 0.96 -4.56
N THR A 239 -10.37 1.44 -3.94
CA THR A 239 -10.30 2.50 -2.93
C THR A 239 -9.45 2.09 -1.71
N VAL A 240 -9.58 0.85 -1.24
CA VAL A 240 -8.74 0.30 -0.16
C VAL A 240 -7.26 0.37 -0.57
N TYR A 241 -6.92 -0.01 -1.80
CA TYR A 241 -5.52 0.03 -2.28
C TYR A 241 -4.98 1.45 -2.30
N LEU A 242 -5.77 2.39 -2.82
CA LEU A 242 -5.41 3.79 -2.87
C LEU A 242 -5.18 4.34 -1.46
N VAL A 243 -6.07 4.06 -0.51
CA VAL A 243 -5.92 4.47 0.90
C VAL A 243 -4.68 3.85 1.55
N MET A 244 -4.35 2.59 1.26
CA MET A 244 -3.14 1.94 1.79
C MET A 244 -1.86 2.58 1.28
N ILE A 245 -1.75 2.79 -0.04
CA ILE A 245 -0.61 3.48 -0.66
C ILE A 245 -0.51 4.91 -0.14
N TRP A 246 -1.66 5.59 -0.03
CA TRP A 246 -1.75 6.95 0.47
C TRP A 246 -1.23 7.08 1.90
N ASN A 247 -1.63 6.15 2.78
CA ASN A 247 -1.18 6.12 4.16
C ASN A 247 0.35 5.94 4.24
N LEU A 248 0.91 5.06 3.41
CA LEU A 248 2.36 4.87 3.30
C LEU A 248 3.06 6.16 2.85
N LEU A 249 2.55 6.82 1.81
CA LEU A 249 3.08 8.08 1.32
C LEU A 249 3.02 9.17 2.39
N TYR A 250 1.90 9.27 3.09
CA TYR A 250 1.69 10.23 4.18
C TYR A 250 2.71 10.05 5.31
N GLN A 251 2.93 8.82 5.77
CA GLN A 251 3.96 8.55 6.79
C GLN A 251 5.36 8.89 6.29
N THR A 252 5.65 8.59 5.02
CA THR A 252 6.95 8.88 4.40
C THR A 252 7.20 10.38 4.31
N VAL A 253 6.19 11.16 3.92
CA VAL A 253 6.25 12.62 3.82
C VAL A 253 6.39 13.27 5.20
N LEU A 254 5.57 12.87 6.17
CA LEU A 254 5.68 13.36 7.55
C LEU A 254 7.07 13.09 8.13
N ARG A 255 7.63 11.90 7.89
CA ARG A 255 8.99 11.60 8.31
C ARG A 255 10.02 12.46 7.59
N GLY A 256 9.91 12.61 6.27
CA GLY A 256 10.79 13.49 5.48
C GLY A 256 10.81 14.92 6.01
N LEU A 257 9.64 15.46 6.37
CA LEU A 257 9.47 16.77 6.98
C LEU A 257 10.06 16.85 8.39
N SER A 258 9.84 15.84 9.25
CA SER A 258 10.41 15.80 10.60
C SER A 258 11.94 15.78 10.60
N VAL A 259 12.56 15.13 9.63
CA VAL A 259 14.01 15.10 9.43
C VAL A 259 14.50 16.44 8.88
N ALA A 260 13.73 17.08 7.98
CA ALA A 260 14.01 18.44 7.51
C ALA A 260 14.07 19.44 8.68
N ALA A 261 13.06 19.41 9.55
CA ALA A 261 12.95 20.28 10.70
C ALA A 261 14.12 20.10 11.67
N ARG A 262 14.49 18.84 12.00
CA ARG A 262 15.67 18.54 12.84
C ARG A 262 16.97 19.04 12.22
N ARG A 263 17.12 18.94 10.90
CA ARG A 263 18.33 19.43 10.20
C ARG A 263 18.43 20.96 10.21
N ILE A 264 17.32 21.67 10.09
CA ILE A 264 17.28 23.13 10.19
C ILE A 264 17.64 23.56 11.62
N ALA A 265 17.06 22.90 12.63
CA ALA A 265 17.40 23.14 14.03
C ALA A 265 18.90 22.88 14.31
N TRP A 266 19.46 21.80 13.76
CA TRP A 266 20.89 21.47 13.90
C TRP A 266 21.80 22.48 13.21
N ARG A 267 21.51 22.86 11.97
CA ARG A 267 22.28 23.89 11.24
C ARG A 267 22.29 25.22 11.99
N ARG A 268 21.16 25.59 12.62
CA ARG A 268 21.07 26.80 13.44
C ARG A 268 21.79 26.67 14.78
N ALA A 269 21.75 25.52 15.45
CA ALA A 269 22.56 25.28 16.65
C ALA A 269 24.07 25.32 16.35
N LEU A 270 24.49 24.82 15.18
CA LEU A 270 25.87 24.91 14.71
C LEU A 270 26.25 26.36 14.35
N ALA A 271 25.36 27.09 13.68
CA ALA A 271 25.55 28.52 13.40
C ALA A 271 25.64 29.35 14.69
N ARG A 272 24.82 29.05 15.72
CA ARG A 272 24.93 29.65 17.06
C ARG A 272 26.29 29.36 17.69
N ARG A 273 26.79 28.12 17.62
CA ARG A 273 28.14 27.79 18.12
C ARG A 273 29.25 28.50 17.35
N GLN A 274 29.10 28.67 16.04
CA GLN A 274 30.07 29.40 15.22
C GLN A 274 30.02 30.92 15.45
N HIS A 275 28.84 31.49 15.68
CA HIS A 275 28.67 32.89 16.10
C HIS A 275 29.23 33.11 17.50
N LEU A 276 28.93 32.26 18.48
CA LEU A 276 29.49 32.34 19.84
C LEU A 276 31.02 32.20 19.88
N VAL A 277 31.61 31.40 18.98
CA VAL A 277 33.09 31.29 18.87
C VAL A 277 33.71 32.49 18.17
N LYS A 278 32.97 33.20 17.30
CA LYS A 278 33.41 34.44 16.66
C LYS A 278 33.19 35.67 17.56
N GLU A 279 32.06 35.77 18.25
CA GLU A 279 31.72 36.82 19.23
C GLU A 279 32.48 36.63 20.57
N GLY A 280 32.88 35.40 20.91
CA GLY A 280 33.81 35.15 22.03
C GLY A 280 35.23 35.66 21.80
N ALA A 281 35.58 36.06 20.57
CA ALA A 281 36.83 36.73 20.24
C ALA A 281 36.69 38.27 20.14
N GLU A 282 35.48 38.79 19.99
CA GLU A 282 35.18 40.22 19.92
C GLU A 282 34.00 40.50 20.86
N GLY A 283 34.29 40.76 22.14
CA GLY A 283 33.27 40.97 23.16
C GLY A 283 32.24 42.03 22.77
N ALA A 284 31.05 41.59 22.40
CA ALA A 284 29.85 42.42 22.21
C ALA A 284 28.61 41.59 22.55
N GLU A 285 27.64 42.26 23.19
CA GLU A 285 26.46 41.66 23.84
C GLU A 285 25.57 40.83 22.88
N PRO A 286 24.97 39.73 23.36
CA PRO A 286 24.17 38.86 22.52
C PRO A 286 22.83 39.52 22.20
N GLN A 287 22.67 39.93 20.94
CA GLN A 287 21.40 40.42 20.41
C GLN A 287 20.43 39.25 20.25
N GLU A 288 19.44 39.16 21.13
CA GLU A 288 18.34 38.19 21.04
C GLU A 288 17.38 38.57 19.90
N GLU A 289 17.54 37.93 18.73
CA GLU A 289 16.50 37.91 17.70
C GLU A 289 15.49 36.77 17.93
N PRO A 290 14.21 36.97 17.57
CA PRO A 290 13.05 36.43 18.28
C PRO A 290 12.81 34.95 18.02
N THR A 291 12.55 34.22 19.10
CA THR A 291 12.29 32.77 19.16
C THR A 291 10.91 32.33 18.65
N ILE A 292 10.09 33.22 18.06
CA ILE A 292 8.64 32.98 17.93
C ILE A 292 8.16 32.61 16.50
N ALA A 293 8.96 32.73 15.44
CA ALA A 293 8.49 32.40 14.07
C ALA A 293 8.70 30.94 13.61
N LEU A 294 9.45 30.10 14.36
CA LEU A 294 9.86 28.77 13.87
C LEU A 294 8.75 27.71 13.89
N GLU A 295 7.96 27.67 14.97
CA GLU A 295 6.93 26.64 15.13
C GLU A 295 5.76 26.89 14.15
N GLN A 296 5.44 28.15 13.88
CA GLN A 296 4.40 28.56 12.92
C GLN A 296 4.78 28.23 11.47
N VAL A 297 6.03 28.44 11.05
CA VAL A 297 6.48 28.10 9.69
C VAL A 297 6.51 26.59 9.46
N ASN A 298 6.86 25.80 10.49
CA ASN A 298 6.79 24.34 10.41
C ASN A 298 5.33 23.86 10.33
N GLN A 299 4.42 24.41 11.13
CA GLN A 299 2.99 24.10 11.06
C GLN A 299 2.35 24.54 9.73
N GLN A 300 2.73 25.70 9.20
CA GLN A 300 2.22 26.18 7.92
C GLN A 300 2.70 25.30 6.76
N THR A 301 3.99 24.93 6.74
CA THR A 301 4.54 23.99 5.76
C THR A 301 3.84 22.64 5.84
N LEU A 302 3.64 22.12 7.06
CA LEU A 302 2.89 20.88 7.32
C LEU A 302 1.46 20.97 6.79
N ARG A 303 0.73 22.06 7.07
CA ARG A 303 -0.64 22.27 6.58
C ARG A 303 -0.70 22.36 5.05
N ILE A 304 0.21 23.08 4.41
CA ILE A 304 0.27 23.18 2.95
C ILE A 304 0.59 21.82 2.34
N THR A 305 1.58 21.09 2.86
CA THR A 305 1.89 19.72 2.39
C THR A 305 0.69 18.79 2.59
N MET A 306 -0.01 18.88 3.72
CA MET A 306 -1.24 18.13 3.96
C MET A 306 -2.35 18.49 2.97
N LEU A 307 -2.55 19.77 2.64
CA LEU A 307 -3.53 20.21 1.66
C LEU A 307 -3.20 19.72 0.25
N VAL A 308 -1.94 19.84 -0.19
CA VAL A 308 -1.49 19.31 -1.48
C VAL A 308 -1.68 17.80 -1.53
N MET A 309 -1.37 17.12 -0.44
CA MET A 309 -1.65 15.71 -0.31
C MET A 309 -3.16 15.44 -0.48
N VAL A 310 -4.03 16.04 0.32
CA VAL A 310 -5.49 15.81 0.20
C VAL A 310 -6.00 16.13 -1.21
N ALA A 311 -5.49 17.16 -1.87
CA ALA A 311 -5.83 17.48 -3.25
C ALA A 311 -5.40 16.39 -4.24
N LEU A 312 -4.18 15.86 -4.13
CA LEU A 312 -3.71 14.73 -4.95
C LEU A 312 -4.55 13.49 -4.72
N PHE A 313 -4.90 13.19 -3.47
CA PHE A 313 -5.82 12.09 -3.14
C PHE A 313 -7.18 12.29 -3.81
N ALA A 314 -7.75 13.50 -3.75
CA ALA A 314 -9.03 13.81 -4.37
C ALA A 314 -9.01 13.65 -5.89
N VAL A 315 -7.92 14.08 -6.56
CA VAL A 315 -7.75 13.92 -8.01
C VAL A 315 -7.65 12.44 -8.40
N MET A 316 -6.83 11.67 -7.68
CA MET A 316 -6.68 10.23 -7.93
C MET A 316 -8.00 9.48 -7.67
N PHE A 317 -8.68 9.80 -6.56
CA PHE A 317 -9.98 9.22 -6.22
C PHE A 317 -11.07 9.59 -7.24
N TRP A 318 -11.04 10.81 -7.77
CA TRP A 318 -11.95 11.21 -8.85
C TRP A 318 -11.67 10.42 -10.13
N GLY A 319 -10.40 10.20 -10.47
CA GLY A 319 -10.02 9.35 -11.60
C GLY A 319 -10.45 7.89 -11.45
N ASP A 320 -10.52 7.38 -10.21
CA ASP A 320 -11.07 6.05 -9.95
C ASP A 320 -12.61 6.01 -10.01
N LEU A 321 -13.29 7.13 -9.73
CA LEU A 321 -14.76 7.23 -9.72
C LEU A 321 -15.40 7.41 -11.11
N VAL A 322 -14.72 8.13 -12.01
CA VAL A 322 -15.15 8.44 -13.39
C VAL A 322 -14.84 7.28 -14.33
#